data_AF-A0A2Z2PH01-F1
#
_entry.id   AF-A0A2Z2PH01-F1
#
_cell.length_a   1.000
_cell.length_b   1.000
_cell.length_c   1.000
_cell.angle_alpha   90.00
_cell.angle_beta   90.00
_cell.angle_gamma   90.00
#
_symmetry.space_group_name_H-M   'P 1'
#
loop_
_entity.id
_entity.type
_entity.pdbx_description
1 polymer ?
#
loop_
_entity_poly.entity_id
_entity_poly.type
_entity_poly.pdbx_seq_one_letter_code
_entity_poly.pdbx_strand_id
1 'polypeptide(L)'
;MEEHEIQKWLKEFPGARRAANGFFIGDERGEFYVTGIEPLDPDLSNEELVYAPFCSKNEILRLRSLRSAHDYLLRIRANSVADSPRVTRVLAHRKRAFQQNGRPWTLTSYYETVNLAPRRYLERLPKALRKSARSIPYGYVPTLEVNAACLKSLVGEVIIVSEALRYFLYFMTVCFHGAHYEFPMGDRIDAALIALRTMIGSEAQDFDIDPRAKLPASVDAAIKRDVDDMLEFTFGHEFSHLLLGHMEEASSTENLEDLKTYNHDLEFSADLHAITAIGSDKDAKLRLSNGAYHIFLFLHLIELLGSRFLDIPRFSVSETHPAPLERLYALKAALGDRNQPTKQHLDALVKHVGVVAEALTQRIDGAPRSDLLSFYGSMYLFGLGGEMREDRIDF
;
A
#
# COMPACT_ATOMS: atom_id res chain seq x y z
N MET A 1 -5.66 9.98 26.36
CA MET A 1 -5.27 10.55 27.66
C MET A 1 -6.46 11.33 28.13
N GLU A 2 -6.99 10.96 29.30
CA GLU A 2 -8.16 11.60 29.87
C GLU A 2 -7.78 12.97 30.46
N GLU A 3 -8.77 13.88 30.59
CA GLU A 3 -8.50 15.26 31.02
C GLU A 3 -7.74 15.33 32.37
N HIS A 4 -8.10 14.47 33.32
CA HIS A 4 -7.47 14.44 34.63
C HIS A 4 -5.98 14.05 34.56
N GLU A 5 -5.59 13.20 33.61
CA GLU A 5 -4.19 12.82 33.37
C GLU A 5 -3.42 13.96 32.73
N ILE A 6 -4.01 14.65 31.74
CA ILE A 6 -3.40 15.83 31.11
C ILE A 6 -3.10 16.88 32.19
N GLN A 7 -4.07 17.16 33.07
CA GLN A 7 -3.90 18.13 34.16
C GLN A 7 -2.84 17.71 35.19
N LYS A 8 -2.67 16.41 35.43
CA LYS A 8 -1.57 15.90 36.26
C LYS A 8 -0.22 16.24 35.63
N TRP A 9 -0.03 15.89 34.35
CA TRP A 9 1.25 16.10 33.67
C TRP A 9 1.58 17.57 33.44
N LEU A 10 0.59 18.42 33.16
CA LEU A 10 0.78 19.87 33.06
C LEU A 10 1.31 20.50 34.37
N LYS A 11 0.98 19.91 35.54
CA LYS A 11 1.53 20.35 36.83
C LYS A 11 2.93 19.78 37.09
N GLU A 12 3.20 18.59 36.58
CA GLU A 12 4.43 17.85 36.80
C GLU A 12 5.59 18.37 35.92
N PHE A 13 5.28 18.87 34.72
CA PHE A 13 6.26 19.41 33.78
C PHE A 13 6.15 20.94 33.67
N PRO A 14 7.06 21.71 34.30
CA PRO A 14 7.07 23.18 34.18
C PRO A 14 7.22 23.63 32.72
N GLY A 15 6.39 24.58 32.30
CA GLY A 15 6.38 25.08 30.92
C GLY A 15 5.57 24.24 29.94
N ALA A 16 5.00 23.10 30.38
CA ALA A 16 4.13 22.30 29.52
C ALA A 16 2.85 23.05 29.16
N ARG A 17 2.43 22.92 27.89
CA ARG A 17 1.24 23.58 27.34
C ARG A 17 0.19 22.53 26.97
N ARG A 18 -1.08 22.83 27.18
CA ARG A 18 -2.17 21.90 26.86
C ARG A 18 -2.28 21.69 25.35
N ALA A 19 -2.40 20.43 24.93
CA ALA A 19 -2.77 20.04 23.58
C ALA A 19 -4.12 19.31 23.58
N ALA A 20 -4.68 18.98 22.41
CA ALA A 20 -6.01 18.36 22.31
C ALA A 20 -6.11 17.03 23.10
N ASN A 21 -5.15 16.12 22.90
CA ASN A 21 -5.15 14.77 23.49
C ASN A 21 -3.86 14.45 24.27
N GLY A 22 -3.23 15.48 24.84
CA GLY A 22 -1.95 15.39 25.52
C GLY A 22 -1.42 16.77 25.91
N PHE A 23 -0.10 16.93 25.93
CA PHE A 23 0.56 18.20 26.25
C PHE A 23 1.81 18.40 25.39
N PHE A 24 2.17 19.65 25.17
CA PHE A 24 3.45 20.04 24.59
C PHE A 24 4.46 20.29 25.72
N ILE A 25 5.70 19.87 25.51
CA ILE A 25 6.85 20.22 26.35
C ILE A 25 8.00 20.64 25.45
N GLY A 26 8.69 21.72 25.80
CA GLY A 26 9.79 22.23 25.00
C GLY A 26 10.02 23.72 25.21
N ASP A 27 10.81 24.30 24.32
CA ASP A 27 11.18 25.70 24.34
C ASP A 27 11.16 26.29 22.91
N GLU A 28 11.70 27.50 22.77
CA GLU A 28 11.81 28.24 21.51
C GLU A 28 12.66 27.55 20.43
N ARG A 29 13.39 26.47 20.76
CA ARG A 29 14.14 25.64 19.81
C ARG A 29 13.34 24.47 19.26
N GLY A 30 12.22 24.12 19.90
CA GLY A 30 11.36 23.03 19.48
C GLY A 30 10.48 22.50 20.61
N GLU A 31 9.36 21.89 20.22
CA GLU A 31 8.36 21.34 21.14
C GLU A 31 8.07 19.87 20.81
N PHE A 32 7.98 19.05 21.85
CA PHE A 32 7.50 17.68 21.78
C PHE A 32 6.03 17.62 22.11
N TYR A 33 5.24 16.97 21.25
CA TYR A 33 3.87 16.63 21.55
C TYR A 33 3.80 15.26 22.24
N VAL A 34 3.59 15.26 23.56
CA VAL A 34 3.54 14.04 24.36
C VAL A 34 2.11 13.53 24.45
N THR A 35 1.91 12.27 24.06
CA THR A 35 0.62 11.56 24.16
C THR A 35 0.84 10.12 24.60
N GLY A 36 -0.24 9.44 25.01
CA GLY A 36 -0.22 7.98 25.21
C GLY A 36 0.68 7.49 26.35
N ILE A 37 0.82 8.27 27.43
CA ILE A 37 1.54 7.81 28.62
C ILE A 37 0.70 6.72 29.29
N GLU A 38 1.22 5.49 29.28
CA GLU A 38 0.57 4.32 29.89
C GLU A 38 1.49 3.72 30.97
N PRO A 39 0.92 3.08 32.01
CA PRO A 39 1.71 2.32 32.97
C PRO A 39 2.48 1.19 32.28
N LEU A 40 3.66 0.88 32.80
CA LEU A 40 4.43 -0.29 32.37
C LEU A 40 3.62 -1.57 32.61
N ASP A 41 3.40 -2.37 31.57
CA ASP A 41 2.85 -3.72 31.71
C ASP A 41 3.95 -4.65 32.24
N PRO A 42 3.79 -5.23 33.46
CA PRO A 42 4.85 -6.03 34.09
C PRO A 42 5.18 -7.32 33.33
N ASP A 43 4.31 -7.79 32.43
CA ASP A 43 4.54 -9.01 31.65
C ASP A 43 5.30 -8.75 30.34
N LEU A 44 5.57 -7.49 29.98
CA LEU A 44 6.25 -7.09 28.75
C LEU A 44 7.61 -6.44 29.05
N SER A 45 8.60 -6.73 28.21
CA SER A 45 9.90 -6.05 28.26
C SER A 45 9.80 -4.64 27.66
N ASN A 46 10.78 -3.77 27.94
CA ASN A 46 10.83 -2.43 27.35
C ASN A 46 10.87 -2.45 25.81
N GLU A 47 11.56 -3.44 25.22
CA GLU A 47 11.63 -3.63 23.77
C GLU A 47 10.27 -4.03 23.18
N GLU A 48 9.46 -4.78 23.93
CA GLU A 48 8.14 -5.24 23.51
C GLU A 48 7.07 -4.14 23.60
N LEU A 49 7.28 -3.12 24.43
CA LEU A 49 6.34 -2.01 24.61
C LEU A 49 6.15 -1.19 23.33
N VAL A 50 7.11 -1.21 22.41
CA VAL A 50 6.98 -0.54 21.10
C VAL A 50 5.76 -1.04 20.32
N TYR A 51 5.33 -2.29 20.56
CA TYR A 51 4.17 -2.89 19.90
C TYR A 51 2.83 -2.56 20.58
N ALA A 52 2.83 -2.14 21.84
CA ALA A 52 1.60 -1.90 22.63
C ALA A 52 0.61 -0.89 22.00
N PRO A 53 1.06 0.18 21.31
CA PRO A 53 0.14 1.13 20.69
C PRO A 53 -0.77 0.51 19.62
N PHE A 54 -0.36 -0.59 18.99
CA PHE A 54 -1.06 -1.16 17.82
C PHE A 54 -1.24 -2.69 17.85
N CYS A 55 -0.62 -3.42 18.76
CA CYS A 55 -0.87 -4.84 18.99
C CYS A 55 -1.70 -5.06 20.26
N SER A 56 -2.35 -6.21 20.34
CA SER A 56 -2.86 -6.72 21.62
C SER A 56 -1.73 -7.40 22.41
N LYS A 57 -1.84 -7.45 23.75
CA LYS A 57 -0.86 -8.15 24.60
C LYS A 57 -0.60 -9.59 24.15
N ASN A 58 -1.66 -10.32 23.80
CA ASN A 58 -1.54 -11.70 23.32
C ASN A 58 -0.77 -11.81 22.00
N GLU A 59 -0.90 -10.84 21.09
CA GLU A 59 -0.11 -10.79 19.86
C GLU A 59 1.36 -10.52 20.16
N ILE A 60 1.66 -9.60 21.07
CA ILE A 60 3.04 -9.31 21.50
C ILE A 60 3.70 -10.56 22.07
N LEU A 61 3.01 -11.27 22.96
CA LEU A 61 3.51 -12.52 23.54
C LEU A 61 3.72 -13.62 22.48
N ARG A 62 2.90 -13.67 21.41
CA ARG A 62 3.08 -14.60 20.28
C ARG A 62 4.35 -14.31 19.49
N LEU A 63 4.78 -13.04 19.41
CA LEU A 63 6.00 -12.66 18.68
C LEU A 63 7.30 -13.21 19.30
N ARG A 64 7.28 -13.59 20.58
CA ARG A 64 8.42 -14.23 21.27
C ARG A 64 8.85 -15.55 20.63
N SER A 65 7.93 -16.27 19.99
CA SER A 65 8.18 -17.57 19.37
C SER A 65 7.21 -17.83 18.23
N LEU A 66 7.70 -17.70 17.00
CA LEU A 66 6.90 -17.97 15.81
C LEU A 66 6.66 -19.47 15.66
N ARG A 67 5.38 -19.89 15.61
CA ARG A 67 4.99 -21.30 15.50
C ARG A 67 4.30 -21.62 14.19
N SER A 68 3.91 -20.61 13.42
CA SER A 68 3.13 -20.76 12.20
C SER A 68 3.39 -19.60 11.23
N ALA A 69 3.06 -19.81 9.96
CA ALA A 69 3.06 -18.76 8.95
C ALA A 69 2.16 -17.56 9.33
N HIS A 70 1.09 -17.78 10.12
CA HIS A 70 0.26 -16.69 10.64
C HIS A 70 1.02 -15.82 11.65
N ASP A 71 1.87 -16.43 12.49
CA ASP A 71 2.74 -15.68 13.40
C ASP A 71 3.83 -14.93 12.62
N TYR A 72 4.35 -15.51 11.54
CA TYR A 72 5.30 -14.83 10.66
C TYR A 72 4.68 -13.60 9.97
N LEU A 73 3.46 -13.72 9.45
CA LEU A 73 2.72 -12.57 8.90
C LEU A 73 2.46 -11.49 9.96
N LEU A 74 2.11 -11.90 11.19
CA LEU A 74 1.96 -10.97 12.31
C LEU A 74 3.28 -10.26 12.62
N ARG A 75 4.41 -10.97 12.62
CA ARG A 75 5.74 -10.38 12.83
C ARG A 75 6.08 -9.35 11.77
N ILE A 76 5.87 -9.68 10.49
CA ILE A 76 6.10 -8.74 9.38
C ILE A 76 5.31 -7.46 9.64
N ARG A 77 4.01 -7.57 9.90
CA ARG A 77 3.16 -6.40 10.18
C ARG A 77 3.62 -5.61 11.40
N ALA A 78 3.90 -6.30 12.51
CA ALA A 78 4.26 -5.64 13.76
C ALA A 78 5.58 -4.87 13.64
N ASN A 79 6.59 -5.48 13.00
CA ASN A 79 7.88 -4.84 12.78
C ASN A 79 7.75 -3.66 11.81
N SER A 80 7.04 -3.80 10.69
CA SER A 80 6.83 -2.68 9.76
C SER A 80 6.16 -1.46 10.42
N VAL A 81 5.27 -1.68 11.39
CA VAL A 81 4.66 -0.57 12.15
C VAL A 81 5.66 0.01 13.15
N ALA A 82 6.38 -0.83 13.90
CA ALA A 82 7.35 -0.39 14.92
C ALA A 82 8.51 0.42 14.31
N ASP A 83 8.93 0.07 13.09
CA ASP A 83 10.02 0.73 12.38
C ASP A 83 9.64 2.13 11.85
N SER A 84 8.37 2.53 11.96
CA SER A 84 7.89 3.84 11.52
C SER A 84 6.97 4.50 12.56
N PRO A 85 7.44 5.54 13.28
CA PRO A 85 6.63 6.29 14.24
C PRO A 85 5.33 6.84 13.63
N ARG A 86 5.38 7.28 12.37
CA ARG A 86 4.22 7.77 11.63
C ARG A 86 3.20 6.66 11.37
N VAL A 87 3.64 5.48 10.93
CA VAL A 87 2.73 4.32 10.76
C VAL A 87 2.18 3.88 12.12
N THR A 88 2.98 3.89 13.18
CA THR A 88 2.52 3.65 14.56
C THR A 88 1.39 4.59 14.94
N ARG A 89 1.51 5.90 14.65
CA ARG A 89 0.45 6.88 14.88
C ARG A 89 -0.83 6.55 14.10
N VAL A 90 -0.70 6.18 12.83
CA VAL A 90 -1.84 5.77 11.98
C VAL A 90 -2.55 4.55 12.56
N LEU A 91 -1.81 3.51 12.94
CA LEU A 91 -2.40 2.29 13.50
C LEU A 91 -2.99 2.53 14.89
N ALA A 92 -2.37 3.38 15.73
CA ALA A 92 -2.94 3.79 17.02
C ALA A 92 -4.26 4.58 16.83
N HIS A 93 -4.34 5.45 15.82
CA HIS A 93 -5.58 6.13 15.46
C HIS A 93 -6.67 5.14 15.03
N ARG A 94 -6.33 4.21 14.12
CA ARG A 94 -7.24 3.13 13.66
C ARG A 94 -7.71 2.25 14.81
N LYS A 95 -6.82 1.89 15.75
CA LYS A 95 -7.14 1.14 16.98
C LYS A 95 -8.24 1.82 17.78
N ARG A 96 -8.07 3.12 18.09
CA ARG A 96 -9.09 3.90 18.83
C ARG A 96 -10.43 3.91 18.10
N ALA A 97 -10.42 4.19 16.80
CA ALA A 97 -11.64 4.21 15.98
C ALA A 97 -12.33 2.83 15.95
N PHE A 98 -11.56 1.74 15.88
CA PHE A 98 -12.09 0.38 15.88
C PHE A 98 -12.72 0.02 17.24
N GLN A 99 -12.07 0.41 18.33
CA GLN A 99 -12.54 0.16 19.70
C GLN A 99 -13.78 0.99 20.07
N GLN A 100 -13.94 2.19 19.50
CA GLN A 100 -15.16 2.99 19.66
C GLN A 100 -16.42 2.25 19.16
N ASN A 101 -16.27 1.29 18.26
CA ASN A 101 -17.37 0.42 17.79
C ASN A 101 -17.63 -0.79 18.72
N GLY A 102 -17.04 -0.81 19.92
CA GLY A 102 -17.20 -1.87 20.92
C GLY A 102 -16.49 -3.18 20.59
N ARG A 103 -15.61 -3.20 19.58
CA ARG A 103 -14.89 -4.41 19.17
C ARG A 103 -13.50 -4.46 19.82
N PRO A 104 -13.06 -5.62 20.35
CA PRO A 104 -11.70 -5.77 20.81
C PRO A 104 -10.73 -5.63 19.64
N TRP A 105 -9.66 -4.87 19.84
CA TRP A 105 -8.63 -4.67 18.84
C TRP A 105 -7.57 -5.77 18.91
N THR A 106 -7.25 -6.32 17.75
CA THR A 106 -5.99 -7.02 17.48
C THR A 106 -5.50 -6.56 16.10
N LEU A 107 -4.19 -6.51 15.90
CA LEU A 107 -3.64 -6.12 14.60
C LEU A 107 -4.10 -7.10 13.51
N THR A 108 -4.16 -8.38 13.84
CA THR A 108 -4.64 -9.47 12.99
C THR A 108 -6.09 -9.23 12.56
N SER A 109 -7.00 -9.01 13.51
CA SER A 109 -8.42 -8.84 13.21
C SER A 109 -8.69 -7.56 12.41
N TYR A 110 -7.92 -6.50 12.61
CA TYR A 110 -8.00 -5.32 11.76
C TYR A 110 -7.70 -5.67 10.30
N TYR A 111 -6.60 -6.37 10.02
CA TYR A 111 -6.25 -6.74 8.65
C TYR A 111 -7.24 -7.73 8.02
N GLU A 112 -7.85 -8.61 8.81
CA GLU A 112 -8.93 -9.49 8.33
C GLU A 112 -10.14 -8.72 7.81
N THR A 113 -10.45 -7.52 8.34
CA THR A 113 -11.58 -6.70 7.85
C THR A 113 -11.27 -5.99 6.54
N VAL A 114 -10.01 -5.61 6.29
CA VAL A 114 -9.60 -4.90 5.07
C VAL A 114 -9.19 -5.82 3.93
N ASN A 115 -9.02 -7.12 4.18
CA ASN A 115 -8.64 -8.16 3.20
C ASN A 115 -9.78 -8.55 2.22
N LEU A 116 -10.60 -7.60 1.76
CA LEU A 116 -11.73 -7.89 0.86
C LEU A 116 -11.28 -8.39 -0.53
N ALA A 117 -10.31 -7.71 -1.16
CA ALA A 117 -9.78 -8.10 -2.48
C ALA A 117 -9.25 -9.54 -2.53
N PRO A 118 -8.32 -9.99 -1.66
CA PRO A 118 -7.82 -11.37 -1.71
C PRO A 118 -8.90 -12.40 -1.37
N ARG A 119 -9.84 -12.09 -0.46
CA ARG A 119 -10.98 -12.97 -0.16
C ARG A 119 -11.86 -13.17 -1.40
N ARG A 120 -12.18 -12.08 -2.10
CA ARG A 120 -12.96 -12.09 -3.34
C ARG A 120 -12.27 -12.94 -4.41
N TYR A 121 -10.96 -12.78 -4.58
CA TYR A 121 -10.17 -13.62 -5.50
C TYR A 121 -10.30 -15.12 -5.17
N LEU A 122 -10.01 -15.51 -3.92
CA LEU A 122 -10.08 -16.90 -3.48
C LEU A 122 -11.49 -17.52 -3.65
N GLU A 123 -12.54 -16.73 -3.40
CA GLU A 123 -13.93 -17.15 -3.60
C GLU A 123 -14.29 -17.41 -5.06
N ARG A 124 -13.53 -16.88 -6.02
CA ARG A 124 -13.69 -17.13 -7.46
C ARG A 124 -12.90 -18.32 -7.98
N LEU A 125 -11.88 -18.76 -7.26
CA LEU A 125 -11.10 -19.95 -7.64
C LEU A 125 -11.96 -21.22 -7.55
N PRO A 126 -11.77 -22.21 -8.44
CA PRO A 126 -12.33 -23.56 -8.31
C PRO A 126 -11.99 -24.18 -6.96
N LYS A 127 -12.87 -25.07 -6.46
CA LYS A 127 -12.74 -25.68 -5.12
C LYS A 127 -11.38 -26.30 -4.84
N ALA A 128 -10.78 -26.96 -5.84
CA ALA A 128 -9.45 -27.57 -5.73
C ALA A 128 -8.36 -26.52 -5.48
N LEU A 129 -8.23 -25.52 -6.36
CA LEU A 129 -7.24 -24.44 -6.23
C LEU A 129 -7.47 -23.61 -4.97
N ARG A 130 -8.74 -23.31 -4.65
CA ARG A 130 -9.11 -22.58 -3.43
C ARG A 130 -8.65 -23.30 -2.16
N LYS A 131 -8.70 -24.63 -2.12
CA LYS A 131 -8.25 -25.40 -0.95
C LYS A 131 -6.75 -25.23 -0.72
N SER A 132 -5.95 -25.27 -1.78
CA SER A 132 -4.49 -25.06 -1.71
C SER A 132 -4.14 -23.62 -1.34
N ALA A 133 -4.84 -22.63 -1.90
CA ALA A 133 -4.55 -21.23 -1.65
C ALA A 133 -5.00 -20.75 -0.24
N ARG A 134 -6.12 -21.27 0.30
CA ARG A 134 -6.66 -20.85 1.61
C ARG A 134 -5.80 -21.23 2.81
N SER A 135 -4.89 -22.20 2.68
CA SER A 135 -4.00 -22.58 3.79
C SER A 135 -2.86 -21.60 4.01
N ILE A 136 -2.59 -20.72 3.03
CA ILE A 136 -1.51 -19.74 3.10
C ILE A 136 -2.05 -18.46 3.74
N PRO A 137 -1.43 -17.93 4.79
CA PRO A 137 -1.77 -16.62 5.34
C PRO A 137 -1.50 -15.51 4.32
N TYR A 138 -2.41 -14.55 4.24
CA TYR A 138 -2.29 -13.45 3.31
C TYR A 138 -2.81 -12.13 3.86
N GLY A 139 -2.46 -11.04 3.18
CA GLY A 139 -3.15 -9.77 3.28
C GLY A 139 -2.23 -8.58 3.29
N TYR A 140 -2.78 -7.43 3.69
CA TYR A 140 -2.01 -6.20 3.68
C TYR A 140 -0.93 -6.15 4.76
N VAL A 141 0.14 -5.41 4.48
CA VAL A 141 1.21 -5.04 5.41
C VAL A 141 1.47 -3.54 5.31
N PRO A 142 1.68 -2.83 6.43
CA PRO A 142 1.87 -1.37 6.42
C PRO A 142 3.35 -1.00 6.19
N THR A 143 3.94 -1.46 5.08
CA THR A 143 5.28 -1.04 4.66
C THR A 143 5.22 0.27 3.89
N LEU A 144 6.28 1.08 4.02
CA LEU A 144 6.41 2.30 3.24
C LEU A 144 6.59 2.01 1.74
N GLU A 145 7.29 0.92 1.43
CA GLU A 145 7.53 0.49 0.05
C GLU A 145 6.26 -0.05 -0.61
N VAL A 146 6.06 0.31 -1.87
CA VAL A 146 5.01 -0.22 -2.74
C VAL A 146 5.46 -1.57 -3.30
N ASN A 147 4.91 -2.66 -2.75
CA ASN A 147 5.33 -4.01 -3.12
C ASN A 147 4.20 -5.04 -2.92
N ALA A 148 4.30 -6.15 -3.66
CA ALA A 148 3.53 -7.37 -3.47
C ALA A 148 4.48 -8.56 -3.61
N ALA A 149 4.35 -9.55 -2.73
CA ALA A 149 5.26 -10.69 -2.75
C ALA A 149 4.66 -11.93 -2.10
N CYS A 150 5.04 -13.09 -2.63
CA CYS A 150 4.99 -14.38 -1.95
C CYS A 150 6.33 -14.64 -1.24
N LEU A 151 6.32 -14.67 0.09
CA LEU A 151 7.50 -14.87 0.93
C LEU A 151 7.51 -16.29 1.50
N LYS A 152 8.71 -16.89 1.61
CA LYS A 152 8.90 -18.21 2.22
C LYS A 152 9.69 -18.07 3.52
N SER A 153 9.20 -18.69 4.59
CA SER A 153 9.89 -18.73 5.88
C SER A 153 10.01 -20.17 6.41
N LEU A 154 10.79 -20.34 7.49
CA LEU A 154 10.90 -21.62 8.21
C LEU A 154 9.56 -22.16 8.74
N VAL A 155 8.58 -21.27 8.96
CA VAL A 155 7.26 -21.62 9.53
C VAL A 155 6.14 -21.62 8.47
N GLY A 156 6.51 -21.48 7.19
CA GLY A 156 5.61 -21.54 6.04
C GLY A 156 5.65 -20.29 5.17
N GLU A 157 4.84 -20.30 4.12
CA GLU A 157 4.75 -19.24 3.12
C GLU A 157 3.66 -18.22 3.48
N VAL A 158 3.81 -16.97 3.04
CA VAL A 158 2.82 -15.90 3.20
C VAL A 158 2.73 -15.06 1.94
N ILE A 159 1.54 -14.52 1.66
CA ILE A 159 1.33 -13.57 0.55
C ILE A 159 1.03 -12.19 1.13
N ILE A 160 1.86 -11.21 0.78
CA ILE A 160 1.72 -9.84 1.28
C ILE A 160 1.53 -8.86 0.14
N VAL A 161 0.75 -7.82 0.41
CA VAL A 161 0.64 -6.63 -0.44
C VAL A 161 0.76 -5.40 0.45
N SER A 162 1.55 -4.41 0.07
CA SER A 162 1.70 -3.24 0.92
C SER A 162 0.46 -2.34 0.91
N GLU A 163 0.17 -1.69 2.04
CA GLU A 163 -0.85 -0.64 2.08
C GLU A 163 -0.48 0.55 1.17
N ALA A 164 0.82 0.82 1.01
CA ALA A 164 1.35 1.82 0.10
C ALA A 164 0.87 1.60 -1.35
N LEU A 165 0.82 0.34 -1.81
CA LEU A 165 0.34 0.02 -3.16
C LEU A 165 -1.11 0.48 -3.35
N ARG A 166 -1.98 0.29 -2.35
CA ARG A 166 -3.37 0.76 -2.44
C ARG A 166 -3.45 2.27 -2.62
N TYR A 167 -2.63 3.05 -1.91
CA TYR A 167 -2.60 4.50 -2.06
C TYR A 167 -2.00 4.92 -3.41
N PHE A 168 -0.92 4.27 -3.84
CA PHE A 168 -0.35 4.46 -5.17
C PHE A 168 -1.40 4.28 -6.27
N LEU A 169 -2.12 3.15 -6.25
CA LEU A 169 -3.17 2.85 -7.22
C LEU A 169 -4.31 3.88 -7.15
N TYR A 170 -4.72 4.28 -5.95
CA TYR A 170 -5.77 5.29 -5.75
C TYR A 170 -5.42 6.62 -6.44
N PHE A 171 -4.24 7.16 -6.17
CA PHE A 171 -3.84 8.45 -6.74
C PHE A 171 -3.50 8.37 -8.23
N MET A 172 -3.01 7.22 -8.71
CA MET A 172 -2.91 6.97 -10.16
C MET A 172 -4.29 6.96 -10.83
N THR A 173 -5.29 6.32 -10.23
CA THR A 173 -6.68 6.37 -10.74
C THR A 173 -7.23 7.80 -10.73
N VAL A 174 -6.96 8.60 -9.70
CA VAL A 174 -7.33 10.03 -9.69
C VAL A 174 -6.70 10.78 -10.88
N CYS A 175 -5.43 10.54 -11.19
CA CYS A 175 -4.75 11.18 -12.32
C CYS A 175 -5.38 10.78 -13.68
N PHE A 176 -5.45 9.48 -13.93
CA PHE A 176 -5.82 8.92 -15.23
C PHE A 176 -7.32 9.03 -15.51
N HIS A 177 -8.17 8.85 -14.49
CA HIS A 177 -9.63 8.87 -14.66
C HIS A 177 -10.28 10.17 -14.18
N GLY A 178 -9.53 11.07 -13.53
CA GLY A 178 -10.05 12.34 -13.01
C GLY A 178 -10.74 13.22 -14.06
N ALA A 179 -10.39 13.10 -15.34
CA ALA A 179 -11.08 13.78 -16.44
C ALA A 179 -12.58 13.42 -16.49
N HIS A 180 -12.93 12.16 -16.24
CA HIS A 180 -14.31 11.69 -16.23
C HIS A 180 -15.13 12.33 -15.11
N TYR A 181 -14.47 12.72 -14.02
CA TYR A 181 -15.06 13.37 -12.86
C TYR A 181 -14.86 14.89 -12.87
N GLU A 182 -14.44 15.47 -14.00
CA GLU A 182 -14.22 16.90 -14.19
C GLU A 182 -13.15 17.50 -13.25
N PHE A 183 -12.20 16.67 -12.78
CA PHE A 183 -11.12 17.15 -11.92
C PHE A 183 -10.16 18.08 -12.69
N PRO A 184 -9.70 19.18 -12.07
CA PRO A 184 -8.74 20.08 -12.70
C PRO A 184 -7.46 19.33 -13.11
N MET A 185 -6.88 19.70 -14.25
CA MET A 185 -5.65 19.06 -14.73
C MET A 185 -4.51 19.18 -13.71
N GLY A 186 -4.39 20.32 -13.03
CA GLY A 186 -3.39 20.53 -11.97
C GLY A 186 -3.48 19.47 -10.87
N ASP A 187 -4.67 19.27 -10.29
CA ASP A 187 -4.88 18.26 -9.24
C ASP A 187 -4.67 16.84 -9.76
N ARG A 188 -4.97 16.56 -11.04
CA ARG A 188 -4.71 15.25 -11.63
C ARG A 188 -3.21 14.96 -11.76
N ILE A 189 -2.42 15.94 -12.17
CA ILE A 189 -0.96 15.80 -12.23
C ILE A 189 -0.36 15.73 -10.82
N ASP A 190 -0.83 16.56 -9.89
CA ASP A 190 -0.40 16.54 -8.50
C ASP A 190 -0.80 15.22 -7.80
N ALA A 191 -1.91 14.58 -8.20
CA ALA A 191 -2.25 13.23 -7.75
C ALA A 191 -1.23 12.20 -8.21
N ALA A 192 -0.78 12.26 -9.47
CA ALA A 192 0.30 11.39 -9.91
C ALA A 192 1.62 11.68 -9.17
N LEU A 193 1.91 12.94 -8.80
CA LEU A 193 3.06 13.24 -7.93
C LEU A 193 2.94 12.60 -6.55
N ILE A 194 1.77 12.65 -5.91
CA ILE A 194 1.52 11.94 -4.64
C ILE A 194 1.75 10.44 -4.82
N ALA A 195 1.29 9.86 -5.93
CA ALA A 195 1.53 8.45 -6.24
C ALA A 195 3.03 8.15 -6.42
N LEU A 196 3.78 8.99 -7.14
CA LEU A 196 5.23 8.84 -7.30
C LEU A 196 5.96 8.92 -5.95
N ARG A 197 5.63 9.91 -5.12
CA ARG A 197 6.22 10.05 -3.78
C ARG A 197 5.86 8.86 -2.89
N THR A 198 4.66 8.29 -3.04
CA THR A 198 4.26 7.05 -2.36
C THR A 198 5.12 5.87 -2.83
N MET A 199 5.38 5.77 -4.13
CA MET A 199 6.25 4.74 -4.73
C MET A 199 7.70 4.84 -4.22
N ILE A 200 8.22 6.06 -4.08
CA ILE A 200 9.57 6.34 -3.57
C ILE A 200 9.65 6.12 -2.04
N GLY A 201 8.53 6.16 -1.34
CA GLY A 201 8.47 6.09 0.13
C GLY A 201 8.66 7.44 0.83
N SER A 202 8.63 8.55 0.10
CA SER A 202 8.74 9.91 0.65
C SER A 202 7.39 10.55 1.01
N GLU A 203 6.28 10.04 0.47
CA GLU A 203 4.94 10.51 0.82
C GLU A 203 4.51 9.99 2.19
N ALA A 204 3.92 10.88 2.99
CA ALA A 204 3.35 10.54 4.28
C ALA A 204 2.13 9.62 4.14
N GLN A 205 2.20 8.41 4.70
CA GLN A 205 1.15 7.39 4.62
C GLN A 205 0.04 7.52 5.67
N ASP A 206 -0.25 8.74 6.13
CA ASP A 206 -1.29 9.03 7.11
C ASP A 206 -2.60 9.55 6.49
N PHE A 207 -2.91 9.09 5.26
CA PHE A 207 -4.08 9.47 4.48
C PHE A 207 -5.44 9.40 5.22
N ASP A 208 -5.55 8.53 6.23
CA ASP A 208 -6.77 8.41 7.05
C ASP A 208 -6.91 9.52 8.10
N ILE A 209 -5.79 10.07 8.56
CA ILE A 209 -5.72 11.15 9.55
C ILE A 209 -5.64 12.51 8.84
N ASP A 210 -4.91 12.54 7.72
CA ASP A 210 -4.59 13.73 6.95
C ASP A 210 -4.86 13.47 5.45
N PRO A 211 -6.12 13.57 5.01
CA PRO A 211 -6.50 13.24 3.64
C PRO A 211 -5.99 14.30 2.65
N ARG A 212 -5.46 13.86 1.49
CA ARG A 212 -4.91 14.79 0.48
C ARG A 212 -5.97 15.46 -0.38
N ALA A 213 -7.20 14.93 -0.35
CA ALA A 213 -8.35 15.43 -1.08
C ALA A 213 -9.65 15.09 -0.32
N LYS A 214 -10.73 15.82 -0.63
CA LYS A 214 -12.09 15.59 -0.14
C LYS A 214 -13.02 15.36 -1.32
N LEU A 215 -13.01 14.13 -1.85
CA LEU A 215 -13.83 13.78 -3.01
C LEU A 215 -15.29 13.52 -2.63
N PRO A 216 -16.26 13.74 -3.55
CA PRO A 216 -17.63 13.27 -3.36
C PRO A 216 -17.66 11.75 -3.11
N ALA A 217 -18.50 11.31 -2.18
CA ALA A 217 -18.53 9.91 -1.74
C ALA A 217 -18.79 8.89 -2.87
N SER A 218 -19.60 9.25 -3.87
CA SER A 218 -19.86 8.40 -5.03
C SER A 218 -18.64 8.25 -5.94
N VAL A 219 -17.85 9.32 -6.09
CA VAL A 219 -16.63 9.33 -6.90
C VAL A 219 -15.53 8.56 -6.17
N ASP A 220 -15.35 8.83 -4.88
CA ASP A 220 -14.41 8.07 -4.03
C ASP A 220 -14.72 6.56 -4.05
N ALA A 221 -16.00 6.18 -3.95
CA ALA A 221 -16.42 4.79 -4.06
C ALA A 221 -16.22 4.19 -5.47
N ALA A 222 -16.29 4.99 -6.54
CA ALA A 222 -15.97 4.52 -7.88
C ALA A 222 -14.47 4.24 -8.02
N ILE A 223 -13.63 5.20 -7.64
CA ILE A 223 -12.17 5.05 -7.64
C ILE A 223 -11.74 3.85 -6.79
N LYS A 224 -12.29 3.70 -5.58
CA LYS A 224 -11.99 2.56 -4.70
C LYS A 224 -12.37 1.22 -5.32
N ARG A 225 -13.44 1.15 -6.12
CA ARG A 225 -13.80 -0.09 -6.84
C ARG A 225 -12.77 -0.43 -7.92
N ASP A 226 -12.29 0.56 -8.67
CA ASP A 226 -11.25 0.34 -9.67
C ASP A 226 -9.93 -0.12 -9.01
N VAL A 227 -9.57 0.51 -7.88
CA VAL A 227 -8.43 0.11 -7.03
C VAL A 227 -8.60 -1.32 -6.49
N ASP A 228 -9.80 -1.69 -6.03
CA ASP A 228 -10.08 -3.04 -5.55
C ASP A 228 -9.94 -4.08 -6.67
N ASP A 229 -10.31 -3.77 -7.92
CA ASP A 229 -10.12 -4.68 -9.06
C ASP A 229 -8.62 -4.86 -9.39
N MET A 230 -7.84 -3.78 -9.32
CA MET A 230 -6.37 -3.83 -9.45
C MET A 230 -5.74 -4.67 -8.33
N LEU A 231 -6.13 -4.44 -7.07
CA LEU A 231 -5.62 -5.20 -5.93
C LEU A 231 -6.03 -6.67 -5.97
N GLU A 232 -7.25 -6.98 -6.44
CA GLU A 232 -7.69 -8.38 -6.64
C GLU A 232 -6.82 -9.07 -7.69
N PHE A 233 -6.44 -8.39 -8.77
CA PHE A 233 -5.47 -8.92 -9.74
C PHE A 233 -4.10 -9.10 -9.10
N THR A 234 -3.57 -8.12 -8.36
CA THR A 234 -2.26 -8.24 -7.69
C THR A 234 -2.21 -9.44 -6.74
N PHE A 235 -3.20 -9.62 -5.86
CA PHE A 235 -3.27 -10.82 -5.03
C PHE A 235 -3.41 -12.09 -5.87
N GLY A 236 -4.19 -12.05 -6.95
CA GLY A 236 -4.33 -13.17 -7.86
C GLY A 236 -3.04 -13.58 -8.56
N HIS A 237 -2.20 -12.62 -8.91
CA HIS A 237 -0.86 -12.81 -9.44
C HIS A 237 0.03 -13.53 -8.41
N GLU A 238 0.09 -13.04 -7.16
CA GLU A 238 0.85 -13.71 -6.09
C GLU A 238 0.35 -15.12 -5.78
N PHE A 239 -0.97 -15.33 -5.73
CA PHE A 239 -1.54 -16.67 -5.58
C PHE A 239 -1.19 -17.56 -6.77
N SER A 240 -1.01 -17.00 -7.97
CA SER A 240 -0.67 -17.78 -9.16
C SER A 240 0.77 -18.26 -9.12
N HIS A 241 1.72 -17.47 -8.61
CA HIS A 241 3.08 -17.96 -8.35
C HIS A 241 3.08 -19.18 -7.43
N LEU A 242 2.28 -19.15 -6.36
CA LEU A 242 2.10 -20.29 -5.47
C LEU A 242 1.45 -21.48 -6.18
N LEU A 243 0.31 -21.26 -6.85
CA LEU A 243 -0.50 -22.33 -7.44
C LEU A 243 0.18 -23.02 -8.63
N LEU A 244 1.07 -22.32 -9.33
CA LEU A 244 1.87 -22.85 -10.42
C LEU A 244 3.20 -23.44 -9.94
N GLY A 245 3.55 -23.33 -8.65
CA GLY A 245 4.78 -23.88 -8.11
C GLY A 245 6.04 -23.05 -8.38
N HIS A 246 5.90 -21.79 -8.83
CA HIS A 246 7.03 -20.91 -9.17
C HIS A 246 7.97 -20.65 -7.98
N MET A 247 7.46 -20.83 -6.75
CA MET A 247 8.26 -20.71 -5.53
C MET A 247 9.43 -21.70 -5.48
N GLU A 248 9.37 -22.86 -6.15
CA GLU A 248 10.50 -23.80 -6.16
C GLU A 248 11.55 -23.46 -7.22
N GLU A 249 11.16 -22.67 -8.22
CA GLU A 249 11.97 -22.35 -9.40
C GLU A 249 12.64 -20.97 -9.33
N ALA A 250 12.24 -20.14 -8.37
CA ALA A 250 12.77 -18.78 -8.22
C ALA A 250 14.18 -18.75 -7.60
N SER A 251 15.02 -17.86 -8.11
CA SER A 251 16.33 -17.57 -7.55
C SER A 251 16.22 -16.70 -6.28
N SER A 252 16.96 -17.05 -5.23
CA SER A 252 17.17 -16.19 -4.06
C SER A 252 18.16 -15.08 -4.40
N THR A 253 17.82 -13.83 -4.08
CA THR A 253 18.78 -12.72 -4.18
C THR A 253 19.74 -12.74 -2.99
N GLU A 254 21.04 -12.52 -3.23
CA GLU A 254 22.12 -12.70 -2.24
C GLU A 254 22.05 -11.78 -1.00
N ASN A 255 21.14 -10.79 -0.96
CA ASN A 255 21.07 -9.80 0.12
C ASN A 255 19.76 -9.82 0.94
N LEU A 256 18.76 -10.61 0.55
CA LEU A 256 17.52 -10.83 1.31
C LEU A 256 17.07 -12.26 0.99
N GLU A 257 17.44 -13.24 1.82
CA GLU A 257 17.10 -14.66 1.63
C GLU A 257 15.59 -14.93 1.42
N ASP A 258 14.74 -13.97 1.81
CA ASP A 258 13.28 -14.07 1.74
C ASP A 258 12.66 -13.53 0.43
N LEU A 259 13.39 -12.76 -0.39
CA LEU A 259 12.84 -12.09 -1.58
C LEU A 259 13.27 -12.80 -2.88
N LYS A 260 12.27 -13.42 -3.52
CA LYS A 260 12.44 -14.23 -4.73
C LYS A 260 12.19 -13.41 -5.98
N THR A 261 13.10 -13.54 -6.94
CA THR A 261 12.92 -13.02 -8.29
C THR A 261 12.48 -14.15 -9.23
N TYR A 262 11.45 -13.89 -10.01
CA TYR A 262 10.98 -14.81 -11.05
C TYR A 262 11.54 -14.38 -12.40
N ASN A 263 11.68 -15.33 -13.32
CA ASN A 263 12.07 -15.03 -14.71
C ASN A 263 10.84 -14.62 -15.55
N HIS A 264 11.07 -14.19 -16.79
CA HIS A 264 10.01 -13.68 -17.69
C HIS A 264 8.84 -14.64 -17.89
N ASP A 265 9.11 -15.94 -18.08
CA ASP A 265 8.07 -16.93 -18.36
C ASP A 265 7.21 -17.21 -17.13
N LEU A 266 7.80 -17.19 -15.94
CA LEU A 266 7.10 -17.35 -14.66
C LEU A 266 6.21 -16.13 -14.34
N GLU A 267 6.68 -14.91 -14.62
CA GLU A 267 5.88 -13.68 -14.47
C GLU A 267 4.66 -13.68 -15.39
N PHE A 268 4.87 -14.00 -16.68
CA PHE A 268 3.78 -14.02 -17.65
C PHE A 268 2.75 -15.13 -17.36
N SER A 269 3.21 -16.33 -16.98
CA SER A 269 2.30 -17.41 -16.62
C SER A 269 1.50 -17.09 -15.36
N ALA A 270 2.09 -16.40 -14.37
CA ALA A 270 1.36 -15.90 -13.21
C ALA A 270 0.31 -14.84 -13.59
N ASP A 271 0.63 -13.89 -14.48
CA ASP A 271 -0.33 -12.89 -14.99
C ASP A 271 -1.54 -13.54 -15.67
N LEU A 272 -1.28 -14.48 -16.57
CA LEU A 272 -2.33 -15.18 -17.31
C LEU A 272 -3.15 -16.06 -16.38
N HIS A 273 -2.51 -16.77 -15.45
CA HIS A 273 -3.18 -17.66 -14.51
C HIS A 273 -4.04 -16.87 -13.52
N ALA A 274 -3.61 -15.68 -13.08
CA ALA A 274 -4.38 -14.81 -12.19
C ALA A 274 -5.81 -14.60 -12.73
N ILE A 275 -5.95 -14.43 -14.05
CA ILE A 275 -7.23 -14.19 -14.72
C ILE A 275 -7.89 -15.49 -15.18
N THR A 276 -7.13 -16.45 -15.70
CA THR A 276 -7.72 -17.66 -16.30
C THR A 276 -8.15 -18.71 -15.27
N ALA A 277 -7.49 -18.74 -14.10
CA ALA A 277 -7.75 -19.71 -13.03
C ALA A 277 -9.07 -19.50 -12.30
N ILE A 278 -9.58 -18.26 -12.27
CA ILE A 278 -10.91 -18.00 -11.71
C ILE A 278 -11.99 -18.65 -12.57
N GLY A 279 -13.12 -19.00 -11.94
CA GLY A 279 -14.22 -19.74 -12.57
C GLY A 279 -14.84 -19.05 -13.81
N SER A 280 -15.95 -19.57 -14.31
CA SER A 280 -16.57 -19.11 -15.56
C SER A 280 -17.23 -17.72 -15.51
N ASP A 281 -16.98 -16.92 -14.47
CA ASP A 281 -17.47 -15.55 -14.32
C ASP A 281 -16.75 -14.61 -15.30
N LYS A 282 -17.43 -14.30 -16.40
CA LYS A 282 -16.89 -13.45 -17.48
C LYS A 282 -16.66 -12.01 -17.03
N ASP A 283 -17.52 -11.48 -16.18
CA ASP A 283 -17.43 -10.09 -15.71
C ASP A 283 -16.25 -9.95 -14.75
N ALA A 284 -16.01 -10.94 -13.91
CA ALA A 284 -14.82 -10.97 -13.07
C ALA A 284 -13.53 -11.06 -13.89
N LYS A 285 -13.49 -11.89 -14.94
CA LYS A 285 -12.32 -11.97 -15.83
C LYS A 285 -12.03 -10.65 -16.52
N LEU A 286 -13.07 -9.94 -16.97
CA LEU A 286 -12.94 -8.61 -17.56
C LEU A 286 -12.46 -7.56 -16.54
N ARG A 287 -12.99 -7.58 -15.31
CA ARG A 287 -12.52 -6.64 -14.28
C ARG A 287 -11.06 -6.90 -13.90
N LEU A 288 -10.66 -8.15 -13.72
CA LEU A 288 -9.26 -8.51 -13.43
C LEU A 288 -8.33 -8.15 -14.59
N SER A 289 -8.73 -8.39 -15.84
CA SER A 289 -7.90 -8.00 -16.98
C SER A 289 -7.76 -6.49 -17.10
N ASN A 290 -8.85 -5.73 -16.89
CA ASN A 290 -8.77 -4.27 -16.83
C ASN A 290 -7.87 -3.80 -15.67
N GLY A 291 -7.95 -4.43 -14.50
CA GLY A 291 -7.06 -4.15 -13.38
C GLY A 291 -5.59 -4.37 -13.73
N ALA A 292 -5.28 -5.52 -14.36
CA ALA A 292 -3.93 -5.83 -14.86
C ALA A 292 -3.42 -4.77 -15.85
N TYR A 293 -4.25 -4.38 -16.82
CA TYR A 293 -3.86 -3.36 -17.80
C TYR A 293 -3.56 -2.00 -17.16
N HIS A 294 -4.36 -1.56 -16.19
CA HIS A 294 -4.08 -0.31 -15.47
C HIS A 294 -2.78 -0.40 -14.67
N ILE A 295 -2.53 -1.50 -13.97
CA ILE A 295 -1.27 -1.71 -13.26
C ILE A 295 -0.08 -1.60 -14.21
N PHE A 296 -0.11 -2.29 -15.36
CA PHE A 296 0.98 -2.23 -16.32
C PHE A 296 1.17 -0.85 -16.95
N LEU A 297 0.09 -0.10 -17.19
CA LEU A 297 0.16 1.29 -17.65
C LEU A 297 0.79 2.21 -16.59
N PHE A 298 0.46 2.01 -15.31
CA PHE A 298 1.04 2.78 -14.21
C PHE A 298 2.51 2.44 -14.01
N LEU A 299 2.89 1.16 -14.07
CA LEU A 299 4.29 0.75 -14.02
C LEU A 299 5.09 1.27 -15.23
N HIS A 300 4.48 1.32 -16.41
CA HIS A 300 5.10 1.93 -17.59
C HIS A 300 5.33 3.43 -17.41
N LEU A 301 4.39 4.15 -16.76
CA LEU A 301 4.61 5.56 -16.40
C LEU A 301 5.85 5.71 -15.50
N ILE A 302 6.00 4.84 -14.50
CA ILE A 302 7.18 4.85 -13.63
C ILE A 302 8.46 4.61 -14.42
N GLU A 303 8.46 3.62 -15.32
CA GLU A 303 9.62 3.32 -16.15
C GLU A 303 10.05 4.51 -17.02
N LEU A 304 9.10 5.19 -17.67
CA LEU A 304 9.36 6.40 -18.44
C LEU A 304 10.00 7.49 -17.58
N LEU A 305 9.50 7.69 -16.37
CA LEU A 305 10.00 8.72 -15.46
C LEU A 305 11.33 8.35 -14.81
N GLY A 306 11.56 7.08 -14.45
CA GLY A 306 12.82 6.58 -13.88
C GLY A 306 14.00 6.60 -14.87
N SER A 307 13.72 6.72 -16.16
CA SER A 307 14.75 7.03 -17.17
C SER A 307 15.27 8.47 -17.07
N ARG A 308 14.47 9.40 -16.52
CA ARG A 308 14.76 10.84 -16.39
C ARG A 308 15.18 11.25 -14.98
N PHE A 309 14.52 10.72 -13.95
CA PHE A 309 14.72 11.09 -12.56
C PHE A 309 15.34 9.93 -11.77
N LEU A 310 16.49 10.17 -11.13
CA LEU A 310 17.25 9.14 -10.41
C LEU A 310 16.56 8.66 -9.13
N ASP A 311 15.76 9.51 -8.49
CA ASP A 311 15.05 9.18 -7.25
C ASP A 311 13.88 8.21 -7.48
N ILE A 312 13.42 8.08 -8.74
CA ILE A 312 12.31 7.19 -9.09
C ILE A 312 12.88 5.78 -9.28
N PRO A 313 12.37 4.78 -8.53
CA PRO A 313 12.84 3.41 -8.66
C PRO A 313 12.62 2.91 -10.08
N ARG A 314 13.67 2.31 -10.64
CA ARG A 314 13.58 1.60 -11.91
C ARG A 314 13.11 0.19 -11.58
N PHE A 315 11.90 -0.16 -12.03
CA PHE A 315 11.33 -1.49 -11.81
C PHE A 315 11.88 -2.53 -12.81
N SER A 316 12.41 -2.08 -13.96
CA SER A 316 13.06 -2.91 -14.98
C SER A 316 14.56 -3.19 -14.70
N VAL A 317 14.97 -3.31 -13.44
CA VAL A 317 16.40 -3.34 -13.03
C VAL A 317 17.02 -4.73 -12.97
N SER A 318 16.27 -5.81 -13.21
CA SER A 318 16.88 -7.12 -13.42
C SER A 318 16.63 -7.59 -14.85
N GLU A 319 17.59 -8.32 -15.40
CA GLU A 319 17.42 -9.16 -16.59
C GLU A 319 16.31 -10.24 -16.42
N THR A 320 15.49 -10.16 -15.36
CA THR A 320 14.51 -11.18 -14.94
C THR A 320 13.06 -10.70 -14.95
N HIS A 321 12.73 -9.42 -15.18
CA HIS A 321 11.34 -8.95 -15.32
C HIS A 321 11.09 -8.28 -16.69
N PRO A 322 10.09 -8.73 -17.47
CA PRO A 322 9.78 -8.13 -18.75
C PRO A 322 9.18 -6.75 -18.57
N ALA A 323 9.39 -5.85 -19.54
CA ALA A 323 8.90 -4.48 -19.44
C ALA A 323 7.36 -4.46 -19.29
N PRO A 324 6.77 -3.53 -18.53
CA PRO A 324 5.33 -3.50 -18.28
C PRO A 324 4.48 -3.51 -19.56
N LEU A 325 4.92 -2.84 -20.62
CA LEU A 325 4.20 -2.86 -21.91
C LEU A 325 4.26 -4.23 -22.60
N GLU A 326 5.36 -4.96 -22.49
CA GLU A 326 5.49 -6.31 -23.04
C GLU A 326 4.50 -7.25 -22.34
N ARG A 327 4.42 -7.18 -21.01
CA ARG A 327 3.43 -7.93 -20.21
C ARG A 327 2.00 -7.59 -20.61
N LEU A 328 1.70 -6.30 -20.77
CA LEU A 328 0.38 -5.83 -21.21
C LEU A 328 -0.04 -6.44 -22.55
N TYR A 329 0.82 -6.35 -23.58
CA TYR A 329 0.49 -6.87 -24.91
C TYR A 329 0.50 -8.40 -24.96
N ALA A 330 1.41 -9.07 -24.24
CA ALA A 330 1.41 -10.52 -24.13
C ALA A 330 0.13 -11.03 -23.48
N LEU A 331 -0.31 -10.40 -22.38
CA LEU A 331 -1.56 -10.74 -21.71
C LEU A 331 -2.77 -10.49 -22.62
N LYS A 332 -2.80 -9.35 -23.33
CA LYS A 332 -3.86 -9.06 -24.30
C LYS A 332 -3.90 -10.07 -25.46
N ALA A 333 -2.74 -10.53 -25.93
CA ALA A 333 -2.67 -11.54 -26.98
C ALA A 333 -3.21 -12.88 -26.48
N ALA A 334 -2.84 -13.31 -25.27
CA ALA A 334 -3.27 -14.57 -24.69
C ALA A 334 -4.76 -14.63 -24.32
N LEU A 335 -5.33 -13.51 -23.83
CA LEU A 335 -6.76 -13.44 -23.50
C LEU A 335 -7.66 -13.31 -24.74
N GLY A 336 -7.10 -12.90 -25.90
CA GLY A 336 -7.84 -12.66 -27.13
C GLY A 336 -8.74 -11.42 -27.07
N ASP A 337 -9.65 -11.26 -28.04
CA ASP A 337 -10.51 -10.06 -28.15
C ASP A 337 -11.88 -10.21 -27.48
N ARG A 338 -12.30 -11.45 -27.18
CA ARG A 338 -13.65 -11.68 -26.67
C ARG A 338 -13.80 -11.12 -25.26
N ASN A 339 -14.70 -10.15 -25.09
CA ASN A 339 -14.95 -9.48 -23.82
C ASN A 339 -13.67 -8.88 -23.22
N GLN A 340 -12.80 -8.32 -24.06
CA GLN A 340 -11.58 -7.63 -23.66
C GLN A 340 -11.52 -6.26 -24.36
N PRO A 341 -10.84 -5.25 -23.79
CA PRO A 341 -10.56 -4.00 -24.48
C PRO A 341 -9.84 -4.25 -25.81
N THR A 342 -10.16 -3.46 -26.83
CA THR A 342 -9.49 -3.60 -28.13
C THR A 342 -8.04 -3.15 -28.03
N LYS A 343 -7.17 -3.69 -28.88
CA LYS A 343 -5.78 -3.23 -28.96
C LYS A 343 -5.69 -1.72 -29.19
N GLN A 344 -6.53 -1.18 -30.07
CA GLN A 344 -6.58 0.27 -30.33
C GLN A 344 -6.92 1.09 -29.08
N HIS A 345 -7.80 0.59 -28.21
CA HIS A 345 -8.10 1.25 -26.94
C HIS A 345 -6.88 1.23 -26.01
N LEU A 346 -6.18 0.10 -25.90
CA LEU A 346 -4.95 0.00 -25.12
C LEU A 346 -3.84 0.91 -25.67
N ASP A 347 -3.66 0.97 -26.99
CA ASP A 347 -2.69 1.86 -27.64
C ASP A 347 -3.00 3.34 -27.32
N ALA A 348 -4.28 3.72 -27.24
CA ALA A 348 -4.70 5.06 -26.83
C ALA A 348 -4.36 5.36 -25.37
N LEU A 349 -4.52 4.37 -24.47
CA LEU A 349 -4.11 4.50 -23.07
C LEU A 349 -2.60 4.62 -22.93
N VAL A 350 -1.81 3.84 -23.67
CA VAL A 350 -0.34 3.95 -23.70
C VAL A 350 0.08 5.34 -24.18
N LYS A 351 -0.57 5.88 -25.22
CA LYS A 351 -0.33 7.26 -25.65
C LYS A 351 -0.67 8.27 -24.55
N HIS A 352 -1.75 8.05 -23.81
CA HIS A 352 -2.12 8.91 -22.69
C HIS A 352 -1.08 8.88 -21.56
N VAL A 353 -0.51 7.71 -21.24
CA VAL A 353 0.62 7.59 -20.29
C VAL A 353 1.77 8.49 -20.71
N GLY A 354 2.14 8.53 -22.00
CA GLY A 354 3.20 9.42 -22.49
C GLY A 354 2.89 10.91 -22.31
N VAL A 355 1.63 11.32 -22.49
CA VAL A 355 1.20 12.71 -22.22
C VAL A 355 1.30 13.05 -20.74
N VAL A 356 0.90 12.13 -19.87
CA VAL A 356 1.01 12.30 -18.40
C VAL A 356 2.47 12.37 -17.97
N ALA A 357 3.34 11.52 -18.52
CA ALA A 357 4.77 11.51 -18.22
C ALA A 357 5.44 12.85 -18.56
N GLU A 358 5.09 13.44 -19.71
CA GLU A 358 5.59 14.74 -20.13
C GLU A 358 5.08 15.87 -19.23
N ALA A 359 3.78 15.86 -18.90
CA ALA A 359 3.21 16.83 -17.97
C ALA A 359 3.83 16.75 -16.57
N LEU A 360 4.12 15.54 -16.08
CA LEU A 360 4.83 15.32 -14.81
C LEU A 360 6.26 15.82 -14.88
N THR A 361 6.98 15.56 -15.97
CA THR A 361 8.35 16.08 -16.15
C THR A 361 8.36 17.60 -16.07
N GLN A 362 7.47 18.26 -16.82
CA GLN A 362 7.34 19.72 -16.78
C GLN A 362 6.97 20.25 -15.39
N ARG A 363 6.10 19.53 -14.67
CA ARG A 363 5.70 19.88 -13.31
C ARG A 363 6.85 19.75 -12.32
N ILE A 364 7.69 18.73 -12.45
CA ILE A 364 8.87 18.48 -11.60
C ILE A 364 9.96 19.51 -11.90
N ASP A 365 10.33 19.68 -13.17
CA ASP A 365 11.40 20.60 -13.59
C ASP A 365 11.05 22.08 -13.29
N GLY A 366 9.76 22.42 -13.39
CA GLY A 366 9.25 23.76 -13.10
C GLY A 366 8.96 24.01 -11.62
N ALA A 367 9.20 23.05 -10.73
CA ALA A 367 8.88 23.20 -9.32
C ALA A 367 9.87 24.16 -8.63
N PRO A 368 9.41 25.00 -7.69
CA PRO A 368 10.29 25.91 -6.95
C PRO A 368 11.26 25.19 -6.01
N ARG A 369 11.02 23.90 -5.75
CA ARG A 369 11.82 23.06 -4.85
C ARG A 369 12.46 21.93 -5.66
N SER A 370 13.77 21.74 -5.48
CA SER A 370 14.52 20.69 -6.17
C SER A 370 14.29 19.29 -5.59
N ASP A 371 13.80 19.21 -4.36
CA ASP A 371 13.52 17.98 -3.62
C ASP A 371 12.03 17.57 -3.71
N LEU A 372 11.30 17.99 -4.74
CA LEU A 372 9.85 17.73 -4.88
C LEU A 372 9.47 16.25 -4.69
N LEU A 373 10.32 15.34 -5.16
CA LEU A 373 10.08 13.90 -5.08
C LEU A 373 10.53 13.27 -3.75
N SER A 374 11.41 13.92 -2.99
CA SER A 374 12.10 13.31 -1.85
C SER A 374 11.88 14.02 -0.52
N PHE A 375 11.26 15.20 -0.52
CA PHE A 375 11.05 15.95 0.70
C PHE A 375 10.19 15.22 1.72
N TYR A 376 10.44 15.50 3.00
CA TYR A 376 9.61 15.00 4.10
C TYR A 376 8.29 15.78 4.18
N GLY A 377 7.18 15.05 4.06
CA GLY A 377 5.84 15.58 4.30
C GLY A 377 4.84 15.30 3.20
N SER A 378 3.76 16.07 3.19
CA SER A 378 2.56 15.73 2.43
C SER A 378 2.30 16.70 1.27
N MET A 379 1.79 16.16 0.16
CA MET A 379 1.21 16.96 -0.93
C MET A 379 -0.32 16.92 -0.88
N TYR A 380 -0.98 17.99 -1.34
CA TYR A 380 -2.43 18.13 -1.28
C TYR A 380 -3.02 18.53 -2.63
N LEU A 381 -4.23 18.07 -2.90
CA LEU A 381 -5.01 18.39 -4.10
C LEU A 381 -5.96 19.54 -3.77
N PHE A 382 -5.47 20.78 -3.87
CA PHE A 382 -6.20 21.97 -3.44
C PHE A 382 -7.53 22.18 -4.17
N GLY A 383 -7.58 21.92 -5.48
CA GLY A 383 -8.82 22.05 -6.24
C GLY A 383 -9.84 20.95 -5.91
N LEU A 384 -9.42 19.91 -5.17
CA LEU A 384 -10.25 18.83 -4.67
C LEU A 384 -10.43 18.89 -3.14
N GLY A 385 -10.27 20.06 -2.53
CA GLY A 385 -10.54 20.30 -1.11
C GLY A 385 -9.44 19.81 -0.15
N GLY A 386 -8.25 19.51 -0.67
CA GLY A 386 -7.05 19.31 0.13
C GLY A 386 -6.64 20.59 0.86
N GLU A 387 -6.24 20.47 2.12
CA GLU A 387 -5.87 21.60 2.98
C GLU A 387 -4.44 21.43 3.46
N MET A 388 -3.59 22.44 3.26
CA MET A 388 -2.22 22.41 3.75
C MET A 388 -2.21 22.32 5.28
N ARG A 389 -1.48 21.33 5.81
CA ARG A 389 -1.24 21.15 7.24
C ARG A 389 0.23 21.38 7.57
N GLU A 390 0.48 21.76 8.82
CA GLU A 390 1.83 21.77 9.38
C GLU A 390 2.29 20.33 9.58
N ASP A 391 3.37 19.97 8.89
CA ASP A 391 3.95 18.65 9.01
C ASP A 391 4.69 18.49 10.34
N ARG A 392 4.72 17.26 10.86
CA ARG A 392 5.30 16.95 12.18
C ARG A 392 6.33 15.84 12.04
N ILE A 393 7.44 15.99 12.75
CA ILE A 393 8.42 14.92 12.90
C ILE A 393 7.93 14.01 14.04
N ASP A 394 7.59 12.77 13.68
CA ASP A 394 7.14 11.75 14.62
C ASP A 394 8.38 10.96 15.13
N PHE A 395 8.49 10.75 16.45
CA PHE A 395 9.60 10.05 17.11
C PHE A 395 9.13 8.78 17.83
#